data_AF-A0A3R6JSM5-F1
#
_entry.id   AF-A0A3R6JSM5-F1
#
_cell.length_a   1.000
_cell.length_b   1.000
_cell.length_c   1.000
_cell.angle_alpha   90.00
_cell.angle_beta   90.00
_cell.angle_gamma   90.00
#
_symmetry.space_group_name_H-M   'P 1'
#
loop_
_entity.id
_entity.type
_entity.pdbx_description
1 polymer ?
#
loop_
_entity_poly.entity_id
_entity_poly.type
_entity_poly.pdbx_seq_one_letter_code
_entity_poly.pdbx_strand_id
1 'polypeptide(L)' 'MDLIAIITYLHKEKISKNISPLHVTEIELISEVCRRMRTEIDLLVKDGKVKEIRTLNDKAYII' A
#
# COMPACT_ATOMS: atom_id res chain seq x y z
N MET A 1 5.88 -31.89 20.61
CA MET A 1 5.68 -30.43 20.62
C MET A 1 4.60 -30.12 19.61
N ASP A 2 3.55 -29.42 20.04
CA ASP A 2 2.41 -29.08 19.19
C ASP A 2 2.80 -27.92 18.25
N LEU A 3 2.75 -28.17 16.94
CA LEU A 3 3.11 -27.19 15.90
C LEU A 3 2.27 -25.91 16.04
N ILE A 4 1.03 -26.04 16.49
CA ILE A 4 0.08 -24.94 16.69
C ILE A 4 0.56 -24.02 17.83
N ALA A 5 1.15 -24.59 18.88
CA ALA A 5 1.68 -23.82 19.99
C ALA A 5 2.89 -22.96 19.56
N ILE A 6 3.74 -23.49 18.68
CA ILE A 6 4.90 -22.78 18.13
C ILE A 6 4.43 -21.61 17.24
N ILE A 7 3.47 -21.84 16.35
CA ILE A 7 2.90 -20.79 15.48
C ILE A 7 2.27 -19.67 16.32
N THR A 8 1.52 -20.04 17.36
CA THR A 8 0.86 -19.07 18.24
C THR A 8 1.87 -18.22 19.02
N TYR A 9 2.96 -18.83 19.50
CA TYR A 9 4.04 -18.12 20.17
C TYR A 9 4.72 -17.12 19.24
N LEU A 10 5.08 -17.54 18.02
CA LEU A 10 5.71 -16.68 17.02
C LEU A 10 4.82 -15.49 16.63
N HIS A 11 3.50 -15.70 16.51
CA HIS A 11 2.56 -14.61 16.26
C HIS A 11 2.50 -13.60 17.42
N LYS A 12 2.48 -14.07 18.67
CA LYS A 12 2.49 -13.18 19.84
C LYS A 12 3.79 -12.37 19.94
N GLU A 13 4.94 -13.00 19.71
CA GLU A 13 6.22 -12.29 19.67
C GLU A 13 6.28 -11.23 18.55
N LYS A 14 5.75 -11.55 17.37
CA LYS A 14 5.67 -10.63 16.24
C LYS A 14 4.86 -9.37 16.57
N ILE A 15 3.71 -9.54 17.24
CA ILE A 15 2.84 -8.44 17.70
C ILE A 15 3.54 -7.62 18.78
N SER A 16 4.12 -8.27 19.79
CA SER A 16 4.78 -7.61 20.92
C SER A 16 5.99 -6.78 20.52
N LYS A 17 6.72 -7.20 19.47
CA LYS A 17 7.93 -6.52 19.01
C LYS A 17 7.68 -5.53 17.88
N ASN A 18 6.42 -5.33 17.48
CA ASN A 18 6.02 -4.44 16.37
C ASN A 18 6.78 -4.72 15.05
N ILE A 19 7.26 -5.97 14.86
CA ILE A 19 8.16 -6.36 13.76
C ILE A 19 7.43 -6.31 12.41
N SER A 20 6.12 -6.52 12.41
CA SER A 20 5.29 -6.18 11.26
C SER A 20 3.89 -5.78 11.71
N PRO A 21 3.25 -4.83 11.02
CA PRO A 21 1.85 -4.51 11.25
C PRO A 21 1.02 -5.78 11.12
N LEU A 22 0.11 -5.92 12.09
CA LEU A 22 -0.68 -7.10 12.39
C LEU A 22 -1.60 -7.38 11.21
N HIS A 23 -1.16 -8.25 10.28
CA HIS A 23 -1.89 -8.60 9.06
C HIS A 23 -2.57 -7.38 8.44
N VAL A 24 -1.76 -6.46 7.88
CA VAL A 24 -2.32 -5.45 6.96
C VAL A 24 -3.08 -6.25 5.93
N THR A 25 -4.40 -6.10 5.92
CA THR A 25 -5.22 -6.85 4.99
C THR A 25 -4.72 -6.52 3.59
N GLU A 26 -4.82 -7.47 2.65
CA GLU A 26 -4.37 -7.25 1.28
C GLU A 26 -4.97 -5.94 0.70
N ILE A 27 -6.20 -5.63 1.11
CA ILE A 27 -6.92 -4.39 0.79
C ILE A 27 -6.21 -3.13 1.31
N GLU A 28 -5.75 -3.13 2.56
CA GLU A 28 -5.02 -2.00 3.15
C GLU A 28 -3.65 -1.81 2.47
N LEU A 29 -2.98 -2.91 2.10
CA LEU A 29 -1.73 -2.84 1.35
C LEU A 29 -1.94 -2.25 -0.05
N ILE A 30 -2.97 -2.74 -0.77
CA ILE A 30 -3.37 -2.20 -2.08
C ILE A 30 -3.71 -0.71 -1.96
N SER A 31 -4.44 -0.33 -0.91
CA SER A 31 -4.84 1.05 -0.66
C SER A 31 -3.62 1.96 -0.45
N GLU A 32 -2.63 1.50 0.32
CA GLU A 32 -1.40 2.26 0.55
C GLU A 32 -0.57 2.40 -0.73
N VAL A 33 -0.44 1.33 -1.51
CA VAL A 33 0.27 1.36 -2.81
C VAL A 33 -0.42 2.33 -3.77
N CYS A 34 -1.76 2.25 -3.89
CA CYS A 34 -2.54 3.16 -4.73
C CYS A 34 -2.45 4.61 -4.27
N ARG A 35 -2.33 4.85 -2.95
CA ARG A 35 -2.15 6.20 -2.40
C ARG A 35 -0.79 6.76 -2.81
N ARG A 36 0.29 6.00 -2.60
CA ARG A 36 1.65 6.42 -2.96
C ARG A 36 1.79 6.68 -4.46
N MET A 37 1.27 5.77 -5.28
CA MET A 37 1.28 5.92 -6.74
C MET A 37 0.59 7.22 -7.18
N ARG A 38 -0.57 7.56 -6.60
CA ARG A 38 -1.26 8.82 -6.90
C ARG A 38 -0.43 10.04 -6.52
N THR A 39 0.20 10.03 -5.34
CA THR A 39 1.08 11.13 -4.91
C THR A 39 2.24 11.34 -5.89
N GLU A 40 2.88 10.26 -6.36
CA GLU A 40 3.97 10.38 -7.34
C GLU A 40 3.48 10.92 -8.69
N ILE A 41 2.32 10.48 -9.17
CA ILE A 41 1.72 11.00 -10.41
C ILE A 41 1.39 12.49 -10.27
N ASP A 42 0.81 12.91 -9.15
CA ASP A 42 0.50 14.32 -8.89
C ASP A 42 1.77 15.19 -8.88
N LEU A 43 2.88 14.68 -8.34
CA LEU A 43 4.18 15.34 -8.39
C LEU A 43 4.70 15.45 -9.82
N LEU A 44 4.61 14.39 -10.62
CA LEU A 44 5.02 14.43 -12.03
C LEU A 44 4.19 15.40 -12.88
N VAL A 45 2.89 15.52 -12.57
CA VAL A 45 2.00 16.50 -13.20
C VAL A 45 2.38 17.92 -12.80
N LYS A 46 2.65 18.15 -11.51
CA LYS A 46 3.11 19.45 -11.01
C LYS A 46 4.45 19.87 -11.59
N ASP A 47 5.36 18.91 -11.79
CA ASP A 47 6.65 19.10 -12.44
C ASP A 47 6.54 19.31 -13.97
N GLY A 48 5.34 19.13 -14.55
CA GLY A 48 5.10 19.24 -15.99
C GLY A 48 5.66 18.09 -16.83
N LYS A 49 6.11 17.00 -16.19
CA LYS A 49 6.63 15.79 -16.87
C LYS A 49 5.52 14.90 -17.42
N VAL A 50 4.32 15.02 -16.85
CA VAL A 50 3.12 14.28 -17.26
C VAL A 50 1.98 15.27 -17.38
N LYS A 51 1.16 15.13 -18.42
CA LYS A 51 -0.06 15.93 -18.59
C LYS A 51 -1.28 15.15 -18.15
N GLU A 52 -2.01 15.67 -17.17
CA GLU A 52 -3.31 15.14 -16.76
C GLU A 52 -4.41 15.70 -17.69
N ILE A 53 -5.29 14.82 -18.18
CA ILE A 53 -6.47 15.15 -18.96
C ILE A 53 -7.70 14.54 -18.30
N ARG A 54 -8.75 15.34 -18.15
CA ARG A 54 -10.04 14.83 -17.68
C ARG A 54 -10.78 14.12 -18.82
N THR A 55 -11.14 12.86 -18.58
CA THR A 55 -11.98 12.07 -19.47
C THR A 55 -13.44 12.13 -19.01
N LEU A 56 -14.35 11.49 -19.75
CA LEU A 56 -15.78 11.46 -19.41
C LEU A 56 -16.07 10.90 -18.01
N ASN A 57 -15.28 9.91 -17.56
CA ASN A 57 -15.53 9.21 -16.30
C ASN A 57 -14.35 9.26 -15.31
N ASP A 58 -13.16 9.70 -15.74
CA ASP A 58 -11.94 9.62 -14.93
C ASP A 58 -10.85 10.60 -15.42
N LYS A 59 -9.59 10.35 -15.05
CA LYS A 59 -8.39 11.05 -15.51
C LYS A 59 -7.54 10.14 -16.39
N ALA A 60 -6.96 10.72 -17.44
CA ALA A 60 -5.93 10.10 -18.26
C ALA A 60 -4.62 10.88 -18.10
N TYR A 61 -3.51 10.17 -18.17
CA TYR A 61 -2.17 10.74 -18.06
C TYR A 61 -1.41 10.49 -19.36
N ILE A 62 -0.81 11.55 -19.92
CA ILE A 62 -0.01 11.50 -21.14
C ILE A 62 1.43 11.91 -20.79
N ILE A 63 2.40 11.13 -21.28
CA ILE A 63 3.85 11.37 -21.14
C ILE A 63 4.33 12.16 -22.36
#